data_AF-A0A6J7ER97-F1
#
_entry.id   AF-A0A6J7ER97-F1
#
_cell.length_a   1.000
_cell.length_b   1.000
_cell.length_c   1.000
_cell.angle_alpha   90.00
_cell.angle_beta   90.00
_cell.angle_gamma   90.00
#
_symmetry.space_group_name_H-M   'P 1'
#
loop_
_entity.id
_entity.type
_entity.pdbx_description
1 polymer ?
#
loop_
_entity_poly.entity_id
_entity_poly.type
_entity_poly.pdbx_seq_one_letter_code
_entity_poly.pdbx_strand_id
1 'polypeptide(L)'
;MHAEQAERAQLLGEFTRGNGALVEPVGDVWSDAFVAELADGVPDLTFFVVEEGIDREQFVDALGVGHGASFRWGLSSQVTHAPAGRRRPISVEAMSEQRSKADNTSWQGFSTKAVHAGYEPDPLTGAVNVPIYASSTFAQDGVGGMRSGFEYARTGNPTRRPLEANLAAIESGTYGRAFSSGMAATDCMLRSALRPGDHLVIPNDAYGGTYRLIDKVFTQWGIEYSVAAVSNVDEVRAAMRPNTKLVWVETPTNPLLNVGDIEALAGVAHEGGAKLVVDNTFASPYLQQPLSLGADVVLHSTTKYIGGHSDVVGGALVTDSEELDTAFAFLQNGAGGVPGPFDAFLTLRGIKTLALRMERHSDNAEKIVEFLDGHPAISQVIYPGLESHPSHAVAAKQMRRFGGMVSVRLAGGKQAALDFCAKTEIFTLAESLGGVESLIEHPGAMTHASTAGSLLEVPDDLVRLSVGIEDGADLVGDVEQALA
;
A
#
# COMPACT_ATOMS: atom_id res chain seq x y z
N MET A 1 39.40 15.24 -15.40
CA MET A 1 40.81 15.59 -15.06
C MET A 1 40.94 17.09 -14.96
N HIS A 2 41.66 17.60 -13.95
CA HIS A 2 41.89 19.04 -13.79
C HIS A 2 42.81 19.57 -14.90
N ALA A 3 42.58 20.79 -15.38
CA ALA A 3 43.32 21.36 -16.51
C ALA A 3 44.83 21.52 -16.25
N GLU A 4 45.23 21.59 -14.98
CA GLU A 4 46.60 21.87 -14.52
C GLU A 4 47.42 20.62 -14.18
N GLN A 5 46.84 19.41 -14.30
CA GLN A 5 47.59 18.18 -14.04
C GLN A 5 48.65 17.94 -15.11
N ALA A 6 49.91 17.82 -14.69
CA ALA A 6 51.08 17.64 -15.56
C ALA A 6 50.99 16.38 -16.46
N GLU A 7 50.26 15.36 -16.02
CA GLU A 7 50.11 14.06 -16.69
C GLU A 7 48.92 14.02 -17.66
N ARG A 8 48.17 15.13 -17.80
CA ARG A 8 46.97 15.24 -18.63
C ARG A 8 47.19 14.83 -20.09
N ALA A 9 48.30 15.25 -20.68
CA ALA A 9 48.62 14.92 -22.08
C ALA A 9 48.97 13.43 -22.26
N GLN A 10 49.53 12.78 -21.24
CA GLN A 10 49.90 11.38 -21.28
C GLN A 10 48.65 10.48 -21.18
N LEU A 11 47.75 10.78 -20.23
CA LEU A 11 46.49 10.06 -20.04
C LEU A 11 45.51 10.22 -21.22
N LEU A 12 45.39 11.43 -21.79
CA LEU A 12 44.62 11.64 -23.03
C LEU A 12 45.23 10.86 -24.21
N GLY A 13 46.56 10.78 -24.26
CA GLY A 13 47.28 10.03 -25.28
C GLY A 13 47.14 8.51 -25.15
N GLU A 14 46.90 7.99 -23.95
CA GLU A 14 46.63 6.56 -23.69
C GLU A 14 45.17 6.22 -24.04
N PHE A 15 44.22 7.10 -23.72
CA PHE A 15 42.79 6.90 -24.04
C PHE A 15 42.49 6.92 -25.54
N THR A 16 43.14 7.82 -26.28
CA THR A 16 42.94 7.97 -27.74
C THR A 16 43.63 6.88 -28.56
N ARG A 17 44.66 6.21 -28.02
CA ARG A 17 45.40 5.14 -28.73
C ARG A 17 44.74 3.76 -28.65
N GLY A 18 43.80 3.53 -27.73
CA GLY A 18 43.18 2.22 -27.52
C GLY A 18 41.94 1.96 -28.37
N ASN A 19 41.02 2.92 -28.47
CA ASN A 19 39.63 2.63 -28.88
C ASN A 19 39.02 3.62 -29.90
N GLY A 20 39.81 4.45 -30.57
CA GLY A 20 39.28 5.39 -31.58
C GLY A 20 38.32 6.45 -31.04
N ALA A 21 38.27 6.65 -29.72
CA ALA A 21 37.38 7.60 -29.08
C ALA A 21 37.82 9.06 -29.35
N LEU A 22 36.90 9.87 -29.88
CA LEU A 22 37.01 11.32 -29.94
C LEU A 22 36.63 11.89 -28.56
N VAL A 23 37.61 12.51 -27.89
CA VAL A 23 37.39 13.14 -26.58
C VAL A 23 37.28 14.65 -26.81
N GLU A 24 36.05 15.17 -26.85
CA GLU A 24 35.81 16.62 -26.84
C GLU A 24 35.53 17.11 -25.40
N PRO A 25 36.08 18.26 -24.98
CA PRO A 25 35.85 18.81 -23.65
C PRO A 25 34.42 19.38 -23.53
N VAL A 26 33.61 18.77 -22.67
CA VAL A 26 32.26 19.26 -22.35
C VAL A 26 32.35 20.29 -21.22
N GLY A 27 32.67 21.55 -21.58
CA GLY A 27 32.51 22.73 -20.72
C GLY A 27 33.37 22.81 -19.45
N ASP A 28 33.56 24.03 -18.93
CA ASP A 28 34.22 24.26 -17.65
C ASP A 28 33.18 24.16 -16.52
N VAL A 29 33.22 23.06 -15.77
CA VAL A 29 32.26 22.72 -14.71
C VAL A 29 32.25 23.73 -13.55
N TRP A 30 33.22 24.66 -13.52
CA TRP A 30 33.28 25.75 -12.54
C TRP A 30 32.60 27.05 -13.00
N SER A 31 32.19 27.13 -14.27
CA SER A 31 31.60 28.35 -14.84
C SER A 31 30.06 28.39 -14.83
N ASP A 32 29.40 27.28 -14.51
CA ASP A 32 27.94 27.22 -14.36
C ASP A 32 27.53 27.08 -12.89
N ALA A 33 26.40 27.70 -12.56
CA ALA A 33 25.87 27.96 -11.22
C ALA A 33 25.46 26.72 -10.39
N PHE A 34 26.09 25.56 -10.62
CA PHE A 34 25.78 24.28 -9.99
C PHE A 34 26.58 24.02 -8.70
N VAL A 35 27.57 24.85 -8.37
CA VAL A 35 28.53 24.57 -7.26
C VAL A 35 28.13 25.20 -5.92
N ALA A 36 27.07 26.01 -5.85
CA ALA A 36 26.64 26.61 -4.58
C ALA A 36 26.05 25.60 -3.58
N GLU A 37 25.61 24.41 -4.03
CA GLU A 37 24.97 23.39 -3.18
C GLU A 37 25.91 22.26 -2.70
N LEU A 38 27.17 22.25 -3.11
CA LEU A 38 28.15 21.22 -2.70
C LEU A 38 29.19 21.72 -1.69
N ALA A 39 28.99 22.91 -1.12
CA ALA A 39 29.82 23.43 -0.05
C ALA A 39 29.32 22.93 1.31
N ASP A 40 29.50 21.64 1.58
CA ASP A 40 29.96 21.12 2.87
C ASP A 40 30.26 19.62 2.76
N GLY A 41 31.54 19.29 2.47
CA GLY A 41 32.11 18.01 2.90
C GLY A 41 32.38 16.91 1.86
N VAL A 42 32.62 17.22 0.58
CA VAL A 42 33.18 16.22 -0.36
C VAL A 42 34.51 16.67 -0.95
N PRO A 43 35.64 16.46 -0.25
CA PRO A 43 36.93 16.44 -0.92
C PRO A 43 37.10 15.08 -1.63
N ASP A 44 37.45 15.14 -2.92
CA ASP A 44 38.12 14.08 -3.68
C ASP A 44 37.29 12.95 -4.34
N LEU A 45 36.24 13.26 -5.11
CA LEU A 45 35.71 12.30 -6.11
C LEU A 45 35.51 12.95 -7.49
N THR A 46 36.04 12.29 -8.52
CA THR A 46 35.86 12.68 -9.94
C THR A 46 34.89 11.72 -10.63
N PHE A 47 33.88 12.26 -11.31
CA PHE A 47 32.93 11.51 -12.14
C PHE A 47 33.35 11.53 -13.62
N PHE A 48 33.03 10.46 -14.35
CA PHE A 48 33.10 10.39 -15.82
C PHE A 48 31.73 10.02 -16.37
N VAL A 49 31.27 10.74 -17.40
CA VAL A 49 30.12 10.37 -18.23
C VAL A 49 30.67 9.98 -19.59
N VAL A 50 30.28 8.80 -20.08
CA VAL A 50 30.61 8.32 -21.43
C VAL A 50 29.30 8.06 -22.15
N GLU A 51 29.05 8.81 -23.23
CA GLU A 51 28.00 8.51 -24.21
C GLU A 51 28.62 7.74 -25.38
N GLU A 52 28.47 6.42 -25.40
CA GLU A 52 28.08 5.65 -26.60
C GLU A 52 27.96 4.15 -26.25
N GLY A 53 26.90 3.50 -26.76
CA GLY A 53 26.55 2.11 -26.48
C GLY A 53 27.34 1.13 -27.34
N ILE A 54 27.79 0.03 -26.73
CA ILE A 54 28.45 -1.09 -27.42
C ILE A 54 27.46 -2.25 -27.57
N ASP A 55 27.37 -2.80 -28.78
CA ASP A 55 26.55 -3.96 -29.13
C ASP A 55 27.06 -5.26 -28.46
N ARG A 56 26.12 -6.12 -28.06
CA ARG A 56 26.34 -7.29 -27.18
C ARG A 56 27.30 -8.32 -27.76
N GLU A 57 27.43 -8.40 -29.08
CA GLU A 57 28.31 -9.37 -29.74
C GLU A 57 29.80 -8.99 -29.69
N GLN A 58 30.16 -7.70 -29.59
CA GLN A 58 31.57 -7.29 -29.48
C GLN A 58 32.17 -7.55 -28.10
N PHE A 59 31.32 -7.67 -27.06
CA PHE A 59 31.77 -7.93 -25.70
C PHE A 59 32.28 -9.38 -25.49
N VAL A 60 31.77 -10.34 -26.28
CA VAL A 60 32.08 -11.77 -26.11
C VAL A 60 33.45 -12.14 -26.68
N ASP A 61 33.90 -11.46 -27.74
CA ASP A 61 35.24 -11.70 -28.33
C ASP A 61 36.37 -11.05 -27.51
N ALA A 62 36.09 -10.02 -26.72
CA ALA A 62 37.10 -9.34 -25.89
C ALA A 62 37.53 -10.14 -24.64
N LEU A 63 36.79 -11.18 -24.24
CA LEU A 63 37.04 -11.93 -23.00
C LEU A 63 37.79 -13.25 -23.17
N GLY A 64 38.15 -13.66 -24.40
CA GLY A 64 39.11 -14.76 -24.62
C GLY A 64 38.80 -16.07 -23.89
N VAL A 65 37.52 -16.42 -23.68
CA VAL A 65 37.14 -17.68 -23.02
C VAL A 65 37.00 -18.77 -24.08
N GLY A 66 38.10 -19.47 -24.30
CA GLY A 66 38.17 -20.64 -25.16
C GLY A 66 37.24 -21.78 -24.71
N HIS A 67 36.83 -22.56 -25.71
CA HIS A 67 36.08 -23.81 -25.58
C HIS A 67 36.64 -24.75 -24.49
N GLY A 68 35.73 -25.35 -23.70
CA GLY A 68 36.01 -26.64 -23.08
C GLY A 68 35.33 -26.90 -21.74
N ALA A 69 34.10 -27.40 -21.75
CA ALA A 69 33.62 -28.31 -20.71
C ALA A 69 32.48 -29.17 -21.25
N SER A 70 32.78 -30.44 -21.52
CA SER A 70 31.79 -31.47 -21.76
C SER A 70 31.33 -32.01 -20.41
N PHE A 71 30.04 -31.87 -20.08
CA PHE A 71 29.43 -32.55 -18.93
C PHE A 71 28.36 -33.52 -19.40
N ARG A 72 28.56 -34.80 -19.06
CA ARG A 72 27.66 -35.92 -19.34
C ARG A 72 26.64 -36.08 -18.21
N TRP A 73 25.41 -36.41 -18.61
CA TRP A 73 24.32 -36.85 -17.75
C TRP A 73 24.61 -38.20 -17.07
N GLY A 74 24.15 -38.34 -15.82
CA GLY A 74 24.11 -39.60 -15.07
C GLY A 74 22.91 -39.64 -14.14
N LEU A 75 21.85 -40.32 -14.58
CA LEU A 75 20.66 -40.74 -13.83
C LEU A 75 20.94 -42.02 -13.04
N SER A 76 20.47 -42.11 -11.79
CA SER A 76 19.83 -43.30 -11.18
C SER A 76 19.42 -42.95 -9.74
N SER A 77 18.14 -42.72 -9.44
CA SER A 77 17.15 -43.73 -9.00
C SER A 77 17.60 -44.62 -7.83
N GLN A 78 16.95 -44.52 -6.67
CA GLN A 78 15.98 -45.54 -6.21
C GLN A 78 15.38 -45.21 -4.84
N VAL A 79 14.05 -45.21 -4.83
CA VAL A 79 13.15 -45.33 -3.69
C VAL A 79 13.15 -46.78 -3.19
N THR A 80 13.07 -47.01 -1.88
CA THR A 80 12.42 -48.21 -1.32
C THR A 80 11.67 -47.90 -0.03
N HIS A 81 10.40 -48.30 0.00
CA HIS A 81 9.51 -48.38 1.15
C HIS A 81 9.60 -49.76 1.83
N ALA A 82 9.31 -49.84 3.14
CA ALA A 82 8.68 -51.00 3.78
C ALA A 82 8.28 -50.73 5.27
N PRO A 83 7.33 -51.48 5.86
CA PRO A 83 6.23 -50.87 6.60
C PRO A 83 5.95 -51.40 8.04
N ALA A 84 4.96 -50.74 8.66
CA ALA A 84 3.94 -51.24 9.60
C ALA A 84 4.30 -51.49 11.09
N GLY A 85 3.69 -50.67 11.94
CA GLY A 85 3.42 -50.96 13.35
C GLY A 85 2.05 -50.41 13.77
N ARG A 86 1.03 -51.28 13.79
CA ARG A 86 -0.34 -50.97 14.26
C ARG A 86 -0.36 -50.73 15.77
N ARG A 87 -0.92 -49.61 16.22
CA ARG A 87 -1.62 -49.49 17.52
C ARG A 87 -2.91 -48.69 17.31
N ARG A 88 -4.04 -49.29 17.69
CA ARG A 88 -5.38 -48.66 17.68
C ARG A 88 -5.51 -47.67 18.84
N PRO A 89 -6.25 -46.58 18.66
CA PRO A 89 -7.09 -46.09 19.73
C PRO A 89 -8.55 -45.85 19.28
N ILE A 90 -9.45 -46.41 20.09
CA ILE A 90 -10.65 -45.80 20.69
C ILE A 90 -11.43 -44.80 19.81
N SER A 91 -12.66 -45.20 19.47
CA SER A 91 -13.70 -44.40 18.82
C SER A 91 -14.18 -43.24 19.71
N VAL A 92 -14.06 -42.02 19.20
CA VAL A 92 -14.85 -40.86 19.63
C VAL A 92 -15.55 -40.34 18.38
N GLU A 93 -16.77 -40.82 18.16
CA GLU A 93 -17.73 -40.17 17.25
C GLU A 93 -18.40 -39.04 18.04
N ALA A 94 -17.96 -37.80 17.82
CA ALA A 94 -18.78 -36.58 17.88
C ALA A 94 -17.90 -35.39 17.46
N MET A 95 -18.48 -34.51 16.62
CA MET A 95 -17.91 -33.28 16.04
C MET A 95 -17.13 -33.49 14.73
N SER A 96 -17.86 -33.40 13.62
CA SER A 96 -17.32 -33.37 12.26
C SER A 96 -16.58 -32.06 11.98
N GLU A 97 -15.32 -31.96 12.41
CA GLU A 97 -14.36 -31.13 11.70
C GLU A 97 -13.95 -31.89 10.43
N GLN A 98 -14.52 -31.51 9.29
CA GLN A 98 -14.00 -31.93 7.99
C GLN A 98 -12.61 -31.31 7.80
N ARG A 99 -11.57 -32.01 8.27
CA ARG A 99 -10.22 -31.82 7.75
C ARG A 99 -10.22 -32.22 6.27
N SER A 100 -10.26 -31.23 5.39
CA SER A 100 -9.98 -31.43 3.97
C SER A 100 -8.56 -31.99 3.83
N LYS A 101 -8.45 -33.27 3.50
CA LYS A 101 -7.24 -33.87 2.94
C LYS A 101 -7.29 -33.64 1.43
N ALA A 102 -6.75 -32.52 0.98
CA ALA A 102 -6.35 -32.30 -0.40
C ALA A 102 -5.26 -31.20 -0.44
N ASP A 103 -4.05 -31.61 -0.80
CA ASP A 103 -2.95 -30.87 -1.46
C ASP A 103 -2.49 -29.50 -0.93
N ASN A 104 -1.16 -29.36 -0.77
CA ASN A 104 -0.37 -28.14 -0.53
C ASN A 104 -1.15 -26.84 -0.22
N THR A 105 -1.22 -26.51 1.07
CA THR A 105 -1.32 -25.14 1.63
C THR A 105 -2.38 -24.21 1.01
N SER A 106 -3.67 -24.54 1.09
CA SER A 106 -4.74 -23.53 0.91
C SER A 106 -5.56 -23.36 2.21
N TRP A 107 -5.02 -22.58 3.14
CA TRP A 107 -5.80 -22.07 4.26
C TRP A 107 -6.95 -21.22 3.73
N GLN A 108 -8.20 -21.59 4.04
CA GLN A 108 -9.37 -20.89 3.49
C GLN A 108 -9.79 -19.68 4.34
N GLY A 109 -9.67 -19.77 5.67
CA GLY A 109 -10.15 -18.70 6.58
C GLY A 109 -9.24 -17.47 6.62
N PHE A 110 -9.84 -16.27 6.56
CA PHE A 110 -9.11 -15.00 6.67
C PHE A 110 -8.24 -14.94 7.92
N SER A 111 -8.79 -15.22 9.11
CA SER A 111 -8.04 -15.11 10.37
C SER A 111 -6.83 -16.03 10.39
N THR A 112 -6.93 -17.21 9.79
CA THR A 112 -5.81 -18.14 9.66
C THR A 112 -4.73 -17.60 8.72
N LYS A 113 -5.12 -17.03 7.57
CA LYS A 113 -4.17 -16.38 6.64
C LYS A 113 -3.48 -15.19 7.32
N ALA A 114 -4.22 -14.32 8.00
CA ALA A 114 -3.66 -13.17 8.70
C ALA A 114 -2.58 -13.58 9.74
N VAL A 115 -2.77 -14.71 10.43
CA VAL A 115 -1.81 -15.20 11.43
C VAL A 115 -0.60 -15.91 10.83
N HIS A 116 -0.78 -16.67 9.74
CA HIS A 116 0.22 -17.63 9.24
C HIS A 116 0.78 -17.37 7.85
N ALA A 117 0.07 -16.66 6.97
CA ALA A 117 0.53 -16.47 5.60
C ALA A 117 1.83 -15.66 5.53
N GLY A 118 2.66 -15.96 4.54
CA GLY A 118 3.89 -15.22 4.24
C GLY A 118 5.13 -15.61 5.06
N TYR A 119 4.98 -16.33 6.18
CA TYR A 119 6.12 -16.78 6.98
C TYR A 119 5.92 -18.17 7.56
N GLU A 120 6.87 -19.06 7.27
CA GLU A 120 7.03 -20.33 7.98
C GLU A 120 8.14 -20.19 9.02
N PRO A 121 8.10 -20.97 10.14
CA PRO A 121 9.13 -20.90 11.17
C PRO A 121 10.54 -21.03 10.59
N ASP A 122 11.45 -20.15 11.03
CA ASP A 122 12.79 -20.03 10.47
C ASP A 122 13.52 -21.40 10.42
N PRO A 123 13.98 -21.88 9.26
CA PRO A 123 14.63 -23.18 9.17
C PRO A 123 15.97 -23.25 9.92
N LEU A 124 16.61 -22.11 10.21
CA LEU A 124 17.87 -22.08 10.95
C LEU A 124 17.66 -22.25 12.47
N THR A 125 16.70 -21.52 13.04
CA THR A 125 16.53 -21.42 14.51
C THR A 125 15.19 -21.94 15.03
N GLY A 126 14.20 -22.13 14.16
CA GLY A 126 12.82 -22.45 14.52
C GLY A 126 12.01 -21.25 15.03
N ALA A 127 12.48 -20.01 14.83
CA ALA A 127 11.75 -18.81 15.25
C ALA A 127 10.35 -18.77 14.62
N VAL A 128 9.32 -18.63 15.46
CA VAL A 128 7.90 -18.64 15.01
C VAL A 128 7.41 -17.31 14.49
N ASN A 129 8.10 -16.21 14.83
CA ASN A 129 7.84 -14.88 14.30
C ASN A 129 9.02 -14.46 13.42
N VAL A 130 8.72 -13.67 12.38
CA VAL A 130 9.72 -13.12 11.46
C VAL A 130 10.80 -12.38 12.24
N PRO A 131 12.09 -12.77 12.14
CA PRO A 131 13.18 -12.01 12.72
C PRO A 131 13.28 -10.61 12.08
N ILE A 132 13.77 -9.63 12.83
CA ILE A 132 14.00 -8.29 12.30
C ILE A 132 15.39 -8.24 11.67
N TYR A 133 15.47 -8.30 10.34
CA TYR A 133 16.70 -8.15 9.58
C TYR A 133 17.09 -6.67 9.43
N ALA A 134 17.67 -6.11 10.48
CA ALA A 134 18.28 -4.78 10.51
C ALA A 134 19.65 -4.77 9.82
N SER A 135 19.69 -5.16 8.54
CA SER A 135 20.89 -5.18 7.70
C SER A 135 20.58 -4.54 6.36
N SER A 136 21.47 -3.66 5.90
CA SER A 136 21.31 -2.96 4.62
C SER A 136 21.77 -3.79 3.42
N THR A 137 22.74 -4.67 3.61
CA THR A 137 23.38 -5.48 2.56
C THR A 137 23.55 -6.92 3.03
N PHE A 138 23.63 -7.85 2.08
CA PHE A 138 23.74 -9.29 2.33
C PHE A 138 24.97 -9.87 1.63
N ALA A 139 25.69 -10.75 2.32
CA ALA A 139 26.85 -11.42 1.76
C ALA A 139 26.45 -12.34 0.58
N GLN A 140 27.30 -12.36 -0.45
CA GLN A 140 27.17 -13.23 -1.62
C GLN A 140 28.19 -14.37 -1.58
N ASP A 141 27.85 -15.52 -2.16
CA ASP A 141 28.71 -16.67 -2.38
C ASP A 141 29.42 -16.55 -3.75
N GLY A 142 30.46 -15.73 -3.78
CA GLY A 142 31.07 -15.26 -5.03
C GLY A 142 30.24 -14.16 -5.70
N VAL A 143 30.80 -13.50 -6.71
CA VAL A 143 30.14 -12.38 -7.40
C VAL A 143 28.86 -12.88 -8.11
N GLY A 144 27.71 -12.31 -7.75
CA GLY A 144 26.39 -12.69 -8.27
C GLY A 144 25.74 -13.88 -7.55
N GLY A 145 26.43 -14.53 -6.62
CA GLY A 145 25.93 -15.67 -5.86
C GLY A 145 25.03 -15.26 -4.68
N MET A 146 23.86 -14.68 -4.96
CA MET A 146 22.96 -14.19 -3.91
C MET A 146 22.38 -15.33 -3.05
N ARG A 147 22.33 -15.13 -1.74
CA ARG A 147 21.70 -16.07 -0.81
C ARG A 147 20.21 -15.78 -0.69
N SER A 148 19.37 -16.72 -1.14
CA SER A 148 17.90 -16.60 -1.11
C SER A 148 17.37 -15.35 -1.81
N GLY A 149 18.07 -14.87 -2.85
CA GLY A 149 17.68 -13.72 -3.64
C GLY A 149 17.68 -12.40 -2.86
N PHE A 150 18.58 -12.25 -1.87
CA PHE A 150 18.82 -10.98 -1.18
C PHE A 150 20.24 -10.49 -1.47
N GLU A 151 20.34 -9.19 -1.78
CA GLU A 151 21.61 -8.50 -1.99
C GLU A 151 21.65 -7.15 -1.25
N TYR A 152 20.56 -6.38 -1.33
CA TYR A 152 20.46 -5.03 -0.77
C TYR A 152 19.02 -4.74 -0.31
N ALA A 153 18.87 -4.19 0.90
CA ALA A 153 17.59 -4.10 1.61
C ALA A 153 16.54 -3.20 0.95
N ARG A 154 16.98 -2.17 0.20
CA ARG A 154 16.06 -1.35 -0.59
C ARG A 154 15.36 -2.22 -1.66
N THR A 155 16.12 -3.06 -2.35
CA THR A 155 15.60 -3.98 -3.38
C THR A 155 14.78 -5.11 -2.78
N GLY A 156 15.23 -5.70 -1.69
CA GLY A 156 14.48 -6.73 -0.96
C GLY A 156 15.05 -6.99 0.43
N ASN A 157 14.18 -7.17 1.42
CA ASN A 157 14.56 -7.41 2.81
C ASN A 157 13.81 -8.64 3.38
N PRO A 158 14.47 -9.54 4.14
CA PRO A 158 13.82 -10.75 4.65
C PRO A 158 12.72 -10.52 5.69
N THR A 159 12.61 -9.33 6.29
CA THR A 159 11.45 -8.94 7.10
C THR A 159 10.30 -8.39 6.25
N ARG A 160 10.61 -7.63 5.19
CA ARG A 160 9.60 -7.05 4.29
C ARG A 160 8.92 -8.10 3.41
N ARG A 161 9.67 -9.09 2.92
CA ARG A 161 9.14 -10.13 2.02
C ARG A 161 7.97 -10.93 2.64
N PRO A 162 8.02 -11.35 3.91
CA PRO A 162 6.86 -11.94 4.59
C PRO A 162 5.66 -11.00 4.73
N LEU A 163 5.86 -9.70 4.97
CA LEU A 163 4.78 -8.72 5.02
C LEU A 163 4.08 -8.63 3.65
N GLU A 164 4.86 -8.53 2.58
CA GLU A 164 4.39 -8.51 1.19
C GLU A 164 3.55 -9.76 0.85
N ALA A 165 4.05 -10.94 1.20
CA ALA A 165 3.33 -12.20 0.98
C ALA A 165 2.07 -12.33 1.85
N ASN A 166 2.08 -11.85 3.10
CA ASN A 166 0.91 -11.87 3.96
C ASN A 166 -0.19 -10.93 3.45
N LEU A 167 0.16 -9.70 3.06
CA LEU A 167 -0.75 -8.72 2.47
C LEU A 167 -1.43 -9.26 1.21
N ALA A 168 -0.66 -9.90 0.31
CA ALA A 168 -1.22 -10.56 -0.87
C ALA A 168 -2.25 -11.63 -0.47
N ALA A 169 -1.91 -12.50 0.48
CA ALA A 169 -2.78 -13.58 0.91
C ALA A 169 -4.10 -13.09 1.55
N ILE A 170 -4.08 -12.03 2.36
CA ILE A 170 -5.28 -11.51 3.04
C ILE A 170 -6.19 -10.69 2.12
N GLU A 171 -5.66 -10.13 1.03
CA GLU A 171 -6.45 -9.51 -0.04
C GLU A 171 -6.89 -10.52 -1.12
N SER A 172 -6.58 -11.81 -0.95
CA SER A 172 -6.80 -12.84 -1.96
C SER A 172 -6.12 -12.54 -3.30
N GLY A 173 -5.01 -11.80 -3.28
CA GLY A 173 -4.18 -11.50 -4.44
C GLY A 173 -2.90 -12.34 -4.51
N THR A 174 -2.18 -12.22 -5.62
CA THR A 174 -0.97 -12.99 -5.92
C THR A 174 0.31 -12.25 -5.49
N TYR A 175 0.38 -10.95 -5.74
CA TYR A 175 1.57 -10.14 -5.51
C TYR A 175 1.28 -8.99 -4.55
N GLY A 176 2.19 -8.76 -3.60
CA GLY A 176 2.10 -7.67 -2.64
C GLY A 176 3.40 -6.88 -2.58
N ARG A 177 3.32 -5.56 -2.41
CA ARG A 177 4.46 -4.65 -2.24
C ARG A 177 4.21 -3.72 -1.07
N ALA A 178 5.18 -3.63 -0.16
CA ALA A 178 5.08 -2.78 1.03
C ALA A 178 5.88 -1.48 0.86
N PHE A 179 5.33 -0.37 1.34
CA PHE A 179 5.87 0.98 1.16
C PHE A 179 6.00 1.70 2.49
N SER A 180 6.82 2.77 2.53
CA SER A 180 7.05 3.59 3.72
C SER A 180 5.83 4.36 4.21
N SER A 181 4.80 4.52 3.36
CA SER A 181 3.52 5.14 3.70
C SER A 181 2.46 4.80 2.66
N GLY A 182 1.18 4.98 3.00
CA GLY A 182 0.09 4.91 2.01
C GLY A 182 0.33 5.85 0.82
N MET A 183 0.86 7.06 1.08
CA MET A 183 1.18 8.01 0.01
C MET A 183 2.33 7.54 -0.91
N ALA A 184 3.32 6.80 -0.38
CA ALA A 184 4.36 6.19 -1.21
C ALA A 184 3.80 5.05 -2.07
N ALA A 185 2.83 4.29 -1.56
CA ALA A 185 2.09 3.32 -2.36
C ALA A 185 1.26 4.03 -3.46
N THR A 186 0.58 5.13 -3.13
CA THR A 186 -0.17 5.96 -4.09
C THR A 186 0.74 6.50 -5.19
N ASP A 187 1.87 7.09 -4.83
CA ASP A 187 2.87 7.60 -5.79
C ASP A 187 3.38 6.49 -6.72
N CYS A 188 3.72 5.33 -6.14
CA CYS A 188 4.17 4.17 -6.92
C CYS A 188 3.09 3.71 -7.91
N MET A 189 1.83 3.62 -7.48
CA MET A 189 0.72 3.21 -8.33
C MET A 189 0.53 4.19 -9.50
N LEU A 190 0.47 5.48 -9.22
CA LEU A 190 0.29 6.53 -10.22
C LEU A 190 1.44 6.53 -11.24
N ARG A 191 2.70 6.47 -10.78
CA ARG A 191 3.88 6.43 -11.67
C ARG A 191 4.00 5.13 -12.45
N SER A 192 3.42 4.04 -11.96
CA SER A 192 3.41 2.77 -12.68
C SER A 192 2.44 2.80 -13.86
N ALA A 193 1.25 3.38 -13.66
CA ALA A 193 0.16 3.34 -14.64
C ALA A 193 0.09 4.57 -15.57
N LEU A 194 0.65 5.71 -15.19
CA LEU A 194 0.43 6.98 -15.90
C LEU A 194 1.72 7.56 -16.50
N ARG A 195 1.57 8.18 -17.67
CA ARG A 195 2.59 8.94 -18.40
C ARG A 195 2.03 10.30 -18.83
N PRO A 196 2.88 11.30 -19.11
CA PRO A 196 2.41 12.61 -19.59
C PRO A 196 1.45 12.47 -20.77
N GLY A 197 0.30 13.15 -20.69
CA GLY A 197 -0.81 13.04 -21.64
C GLY A 197 -1.89 12.03 -21.26
N ASP A 198 -1.67 11.19 -20.25
CA ASP A 198 -2.70 10.29 -19.72
C ASP A 198 -3.69 11.02 -18.81
N HIS A 199 -4.86 10.40 -18.65
CA HIS A 199 -5.94 10.88 -17.81
C HIS A 199 -6.32 9.83 -16.74
N LEU A 200 -6.77 10.29 -15.56
CA LEU A 200 -7.43 9.46 -14.56
C LEU A 200 -8.75 10.03 -14.04
N VAL A 201 -9.67 9.16 -13.63
CA VAL A 201 -10.88 9.56 -12.90
C VAL A 201 -10.64 9.34 -11.40
N ILE A 202 -10.99 10.34 -10.58
CA ILE A 202 -10.87 10.29 -9.11
C ILE A 202 -12.22 10.57 -8.43
N PRO A 203 -12.41 10.13 -7.16
CA PRO A 203 -13.61 10.43 -6.38
C PRO A 203 -13.80 11.94 -6.14
N ASN A 204 -15.05 12.38 -6.01
CA ASN A 204 -15.42 13.74 -5.57
C ASN A 204 -15.32 13.98 -4.06
N ASP A 205 -14.82 12.99 -3.33
CA ASP A 205 -14.60 13.00 -1.90
C ASP A 205 -13.44 12.06 -1.52
N ALA A 206 -12.41 12.02 -2.36
CA ALA A 206 -11.19 11.26 -2.08
C ALA A 206 -10.46 11.84 -0.86
N TYR A 207 -9.67 11.00 -0.18
CA TYR A 207 -8.74 11.46 0.84
C TYR A 207 -7.92 12.67 0.36
N GLY A 208 -7.91 13.74 1.15
CA GLY A 208 -7.25 15.01 0.81
C GLY A 208 -5.78 14.88 0.41
N GLY A 209 -5.04 13.91 0.98
CA GLY A 209 -3.65 13.64 0.58
C GLY A 209 -3.51 13.07 -0.84
N THR A 210 -4.41 12.18 -1.25
CA THR A 210 -4.46 11.62 -2.62
C THR A 210 -4.76 12.73 -3.62
N TYR A 211 -5.80 13.53 -3.36
CA TYR A 211 -6.13 14.70 -4.20
C TYR A 211 -4.95 15.67 -4.30
N ARG A 212 -4.32 16.03 -3.17
CA ARG A 212 -3.18 16.95 -3.15
C ARG A 212 -2.01 16.43 -3.98
N LEU A 213 -1.69 15.15 -3.91
CA LEU A 213 -0.63 14.55 -4.72
C LEU A 213 -0.95 14.67 -6.21
N ILE A 214 -2.17 14.32 -6.61
CA ILE A 214 -2.59 14.36 -8.01
C ILE A 214 -2.62 15.80 -8.53
N ASP A 215 -3.36 16.68 -7.86
CA ASP A 215 -3.60 18.05 -8.29
C ASP A 215 -2.35 18.93 -8.21
N LYS A 216 -1.50 18.76 -7.20
CA LYS A 216 -0.34 19.63 -7.00
C LYS A 216 0.97 19.08 -7.55
N VAL A 217 1.06 17.78 -7.87
CA VAL A 217 2.28 17.18 -8.43
C VAL A 217 2.04 16.64 -9.82
N PHE A 218 1.12 15.67 -9.99
CA PHE A 218 0.97 14.96 -11.26
C PHE A 218 0.42 15.84 -12.40
N THR A 219 -0.39 16.86 -12.09
CA THR A 219 -0.79 17.87 -13.11
C THR A 219 0.39 18.62 -13.70
N GLN A 220 1.43 18.91 -12.91
CA GLN A 220 2.65 19.55 -13.39
C GLN A 220 3.46 18.63 -14.32
N TRP A 221 3.21 17.32 -14.27
CA TRP A 221 3.83 16.30 -15.10
C TRP A 221 2.98 15.96 -16.34
N GLY A 222 1.93 16.74 -16.60
CA GLY A 222 1.06 16.55 -17.76
C GLY A 222 0.04 15.43 -17.59
N ILE A 223 -0.26 15.01 -16.35
CA ILE A 223 -1.39 14.10 -16.08
C ILE A 223 -2.65 14.93 -15.86
N GLU A 224 -3.72 14.57 -16.56
CA GLU A 224 -5.03 15.20 -16.41
C GLU A 224 -5.93 14.35 -15.52
N TYR A 225 -6.88 14.97 -14.82
CA TYR A 225 -7.90 14.21 -14.09
C TYR A 225 -9.30 14.79 -14.27
N SER A 226 -10.30 13.93 -14.08
CA SER A 226 -11.70 14.29 -13.93
C SER A 226 -12.21 13.75 -12.60
N VAL A 227 -13.23 14.40 -12.06
CA VAL A 227 -13.83 14.08 -10.78
C VAL A 227 -15.22 13.49 -11.01
N ALA A 228 -15.56 12.40 -10.33
CA ALA A 228 -16.89 11.79 -10.37
C ALA A 228 -17.26 11.19 -9.01
N ALA A 229 -18.55 11.16 -8.67
CA ALA A 229 -18.99 10.50 -7.45
C ALA A 229 -18.86 8.98 -7.55
N VAL A 230 -18.18 8.34 -6.60
CA VAL A 230 -17.97 6.87 -6.62
C VAL A 230 -19.27 6.09 -6.51
N SER A 231 -20.30 6.68 -5.88
CA SER A 231 -21.63 6.10 -5.77
C SER A 231 -22.46 6.21 -7.06
N ASN A 232 -21.97 6.93 -8.09
CA ASN A 232 -22.66 7.12 -9.36
C ASN A 232 -21.82 6.58 -10.54
N VAL A 233 -22.10 5.33 -10.91
CA VAL A 233 -21.42 4.63 -12.01
C VAL A 233 -21.54 5.38 -13.35
N ASP A 234 -22.66 6.05 -13.61
CA ASP A 234 -22.87 6.80 -14.84
C ASP A 234 -22.03 8.09 -14.89
N GLU A 235 -21.81 8.76 -13.75
CA GLU A 235 -20.88 9.88 -13.67
C GLU A 235 -19.44 9.44 -13.93
N VAL A 236 -19.02 8.31 -13.36
CA VAL A 236 -17.69 7.74 -13.63
C VAL A 236 -17.55 7.43 -15.11
N ARG A 237 -18.57 6.80 -15.73
CA ARG A 237 -18.60 6.51 -17.16
C ARG A 237 -18.52 7.78 -18.02
N ALA A 238 -19.23 8.84 -17.63
CA ALA A 238 -19.20 10.12 -18.34
C ALA A 238 -17.87 10.87 -18.18
N ALA A 239 -17.16 10.67 -17.06
CA ALA A 239 -15.84 11.24 -16.81
C ALA A 239 -14.71 10.54 -17.59
N MET A 240 -14.96 9.36 -18.14
CA MET A 240 -14.00 8.65 -18.99
C MET A 240 -13.71 9.41 -20.28
N ARG A 241 -12.43 9.49 -20.63
CA ARG A 241 -11.87 10.05 -21.87
C ARG A 241 -11.08 9.00 -22.65
N PRO A 242 -10.83 9.17 -23.97
CA PRO A 242 -10.04 8.23 -24.77
C PRO A 242 -8.62 7.97 -24.24
N ASN A 243 -8.03 8.92 -23.52
CA ASN A 243 -6.72 8.80 -22.88
C ASN A 243 -6.79 8.39 -21.40
N THR A 244 -7.94 7.93 -20.89
CA THR A 244 -8.05 7.48 -19.50
C THR A 244 -7.33 6.16 -19.31
N LYS A 245 -6.41 6.10 -18.35
CA LYS A 245 -5.64 4.89 -18.02
C LYS A 245 -5.97 4.33 -16.65
N LEU A 246 -6.57 5.14 -15.79
CA LEU A 246 -6.83 4.77 -14.41
C LEU A 246 -8.18 5.31 -13.94
N VAL A 247 -8.94 4.47 -13.25
CA VAL A 247 -10.06 4.86 -12.40
C VAL A 247 -9.64 4.58 -10.97
N TRP A 248 -9.57 5.63 -10.17
CA TRP A 248 -9.25 5.56 -8.75
C TRP A 248 -10.54 5.57 -7.94
N VAL A 249 -10.70 4.62 -7.03
CA VAL A 249 -11.84 4.52 -6.12
C VAL A 249 -11.33 4.40 -4.69
N GLU A 250 -11.96 5.12 -3.78
CA GLU A 250 -11.84 4.94 -2.34
C GLU A 250 -13.23 4.54 -1.85
N THR A 251 -13.38 3.39 -1.18
CA THR A 251 -14.71 2.93 -0.78
C THR A 251 -14.69 2.03 0.47
N PRO A 252 -15.32 2.44 1.59
CA PRO A 252 -15.99 3.72 1.83
C PRO A 252 -15.05 4.94 1.78
N THR A 253 -15.55 6.11 1.39
CA THR A 253 -14.76 7.34 1.25
C THR A 253 -14.51 8.06 2.59
N ASN A 254 -13.38 8.76 2.70
CA ASN A 254 -13.05 9.60 3.84
C ASN A 254 -13.35 11.08 3.55
N PRO A 255 -14.20 11.78 4.32
CA PRO A 255 -14.88 11.35 5.54
C PRO A 255 -16.37 11.00 5.35
N LEU A 256 -16.90 11.08 4.12
CA LEU A 256 -18.35 11.02 3.86
C LEU A 256 -18.92 9.60 3.71
N LEU A 257 -18.08 8.57 3.77
CA LEU A 257 -18.46 7.16 3.77
C LEU A 257 -19.36 6.75 2.59
N ASN A 258 -19.22 7.43 1.45
CA ASN A 258 -19.87 7.02 0.21
C ASN A 258 -19.30 5.68 -0.24
N VAL A 259 -20.15 4.82 -0.81
CA VAL A 259 -19.74 3.49 -1.27
C VAL A 259 -20.00 3.33 -2.76
N GLY A 260 -18.96 2.96 -3.50
CA GLY A 260 -19.05 2.65 -4.93
C GLY A 260 -19.17 1.16 -5.17
N ASP A 261 -20.00 0.75 -6.12
CA ASP A 261 -20.14 -0.67 -6.52
C ASP A 261 -18.90 -1.08 -7.31
N ILE A 262 -17.99 -1.79 -6.65
CA ILE A 262 -16.66 -2.12 -7.22
C ILE A 262 -16.80 -2.92 -8.51
N GLU A 263 -17.76 -3.85 -8.58
CA GLU A 263 -18.00 -4.69 -9.75
C GLU A 263 -18.48 -3.84 -10.94
N ALA A 264 -19.42 -2.93 -10.70
CA ALA A 264 -19.94 -2.04 -11.74
C ALA A 264 -18.86 -1.06 -12.24
N LEU A 265 -18.06 -0.51 -11.32
CA LEU A 265 -16.97 0.42 -11.62
C LEU A 265 -15.82 -0.28 -12.36
N ALA A 266 -15.53 -1.54 -12.04
CA ALA A 266 -14.57 -2.35 -12.78
C ALA A 266 -15.01 -2.53 -14.24
N GLY A 267 -16.30 -2.82 -14.45
CA GLY A 267 -16.88 -2.87 -15.79
C GLY A 267 -16.68 -1.58 -16.59
N VAL A 268 -16.96 -0.41 -16.00
CA VAL A 268 -16.72 0.90 -16.63
C VAL A 268 -15.25 1.12 -16.97
N ALA A 269 -14.35 0.85 -16.01
CA ALA A 269 -12.92 1.05 -16.20
C ALA A 269 -12.39 0.18 -17.34
N HIS A 270 -12.72 -1.11 -17.34
CA HIS A 270 -12.23 -2.07 -18.33
C HIS A 270 -12.82 -1.83 -19.72
N GLU A 271 -14.10 -1.47 -19.84
CA GLU A 271 -14.71 -1.05 -21.11
C GLU A 271 -14.00 0.19 -21.72
N GLY A 272 -13.53 1.09 -20.87
CA GLY A 272 -12.73 2.27 -21.26
C GLY A 272 -11.25 2.00 -21.50
N GLY A 273 -10.77 0.76 -21.33
CA GLY A 273 -9.35 0.41 -21.44
C GLY A 273 -8.48 0.97 -20.30
N ALA A 274 -9.08 1.28 -19.15
CA ALA A 274 -8.41 1.76 -17.95
C ALA A 274 -8.32 0.66 -16.88
N LYS A 275 -7.42 0.85 -15.92
CA LYS A 275 -7.28 0.01 -14.73
C LYS A 275 -8.11 0.55 -13.58
N LEU A 276 -8.69 -0.34 -12.77
CA LEU A 276 -9.37 0.04 -11.53
C LEU A 276 -8.42 -0.14 -10.34
N VAL A 277 -8.19 0.94 -9.60
CA VAL A 277 -7.50 0.92 -8.30
C VAL A 277 -8.50 1.20 -7.21
N VAL A 278 -8.52 0.34 -6.18
CA VAL A 278 -9.35 0.54 -5.00
C VAL A 278 -8.46 0.78 -3.78
N ASP A 279 -8.53 1.98 -3.21
CA ASP A 279 -8.05 2.24 -1.86
C ASP A 279 -9.02 1.60 -0.87
N ASN A 280 -8.57 0.51 -0.24
CA ASN A 280 -9.36 -0.33 0.65
C ASN A 280 -9.03 -0.06 2.13
N THR A 281 -8.39 1.07 2.43
CA THR A 281 -7.90 1.42 3.77
C THR A 281 -9.01 1.40 4.83
N PHE A 282 -10.22 1.91 4.52
CA PHE A 282 -11.31 2.04 5.50
C PHE A 282 -12.00 0.71 5.83
N ALA A 283 -12.20 -0.14 4.82
CA ALA A 283 -12.81 -1.45 5.03
C ALA A 283 -11.79 -2.45 5.59
N SER A 284 -10.51 -2.30 5.23
CA SER A 284 -9.45 -3.31 5.39
C SER A 284 -9.73 -4.61 4.61
N PRO A 285 -8.73 -5.48 4.44
CA PRO A 285 -8.91 -6.77 3.77
C PRO A 285 -9.94 -7.69 4.46
N TYR A 286 -10.26 -7.42 5.74
CA TYR A 286 -11.20 -8.23 6.51
C TYR A 286 -12.66 -8.00 6.11
N LEU A 287 -13.02 -6.75 5.79
CA LEU A 287 -14.41 -6.40 5.49
C LEU A 287 -14.69 -6.35 3.99
N GLN A 288 -13.69 -6.14 3.15
CA GLN A 288 -13.87 -6.02 1.69
C GLN A 288 -12.64 -6.55 0.97
N GLN A 289 -12.83 -7.30 -0.12
CA GLN A 289 -11.74 -7.86 -0.94
C GLN A 289 -11.90 -7.40 -2.40
N PRO A 290 -11.46 -6.19 -2.77
CA PRO A 290 -11.77 -5.60 -4.08
C PRO A 290 -11.25 -6.38 -5.28
N LEU A 291 -10.13 -7.11 -5.16
CA LEU A 291 -9.61 -7.95 -6.26
C LEU A 291 -10.64 -9.00 -6.70
N SER A 292 -11.37 -9.59 -5.74
CA SER A 292 -12.44 -10.55 -6.03
C SER A 292 -13.67 -9.93 -6.70
N LEU A 293 -13.75 -8.60 -6.72
CA LEU A 293 -14.83 -7.80 -7.30
C LEU A 293 -14.42 -7.13 -8.62
N GLY A 294 -13.23 -7.44 -9.15
CA GLY A 294 -12.76 -6.95 -10.45
C GLY A 294 -11.79 -5.78 -10.41
N ALA A 295 -11.33 -5.34 -9.23
CA ALA A 295 -10.24 -4.37 -9.15
C ALA A 295 -8.92 -4.97 -9.71
N ASP A 296 -8.14 -4.15 -10.42
CA ASP A 296 -6.80 -4.57 -10.87
C ASP A 296 -5.76 -4.44 -9.75
N VAL A 297 -5.94 -3.46 -8.85
CA VAL A 297 -5.02 -3.17 -7.76
C VAL A 297 -5.81 -2.77 -6.52
N VAL A 298 -5.36 -3.27 -5.36
CA VAL A 298 -5.80 -2.78 -4.05
C VAL A 298 -4.67 -2.02 -3.39
N LEU A 299 -4.98 -0.84 -2.86
CA LEU A 299 -4.08 -0.02 -2.07
C LEU A 299 -4.51 -0.01 -0.61
N HIS A 300 -3.52 0.04 0.29
CA HIS A 300 -3.73 0.35 1.70
C HIS A 300 -2.76 1.39 2.21
N SER A 301 -3.25 2.25 3.11
CA SER A 301 -2.42 2.84 4.16
C SER A 301 -2.38 1.86 5.34
N THR A 302 -1.28 1.11 5.47
CA THR A 302 -1.13 0.15 6.58
C THR A 302 -1.00 0.82 7.93
N THR A 303 -0.80 2.14 7.94
CA THR A 303 -0.88 3.01 9.12
C THR A 303 -2.18 2.86 9.91
N LYS A 304 -3.27 2.46 9.24
CA LYS A 304 -4.62 2.42 9.80
C LYS A 304 -4.91 1.05 10.39
N TYR A 305 -6.03 0.42 10.05
CA TYR A 305 -6.47 -0.85 10.64
C TYR A 305 -5.47 -2.00 10.55
N ILE A 306 -4.67 -2.08 9.48
CA ILE A 306 -3.67 -3.14 9.29
C ILE A 306 -2.60 -3.10 10.40
N GLY A 307 -1.96 -1.94 10.59
CA GLY A 307 -1.02 -1.69 11.70
C GLY A 307 -1.76 -1.68 13.03
N GLY A 308 -2.83 -0.89 13.12
CA GLY A 308 -3.87 -1.01 14.13
C GLY A 308 -3.55 -0.45 15.52
N HIS A 309 -2.35 0.11 15.72
CA HIS A 309 -1.88 0.54 17.05
C HIS A 309 -1.26 1.95 17.02
N SER A 310 -1.48 2.71 15.93
CA SER A 310 -1.01 4.08 15.73
C SER A 310 0.48 4.31 16.01
N ASP A 311 1.31 3.29 15.76
CA ASP A 311 2.74 3.27 16.06
C ASP A 311 3.62 3.04 14.80
N VAL A 312 2.99 2.88 13.64
CA VAL A 312 3.68 2.62 12.36
C VAL A 312 2.99 3.35 11.22
N VAL A 313 3.77 4.04 10.38
CA VAL A 313 3.31 4.55 9.08
C VAL A 313 3.75 3.56 8.01
N GLY A 314 2.85 3.21 7.10
CA GLY A 314 3.16 2.29 6.01
C GLY A 314 2.10 2.27 4.93
N GLY A 315 2.42 1.62 3.81
CA GLY A 315 1.51 1.44 2.69
C GLY A 315 1.69 0.09 2.01
N ALA A 316 0.70 -0.30 1.22
CA ALA A 316 0.74 -1.53 0.44
C ALA A 316 0.04 -1.39 -0.92
N LEU A 317 0.55 -2.11 -1.92
CA LEU A 317 -0.15 -2.41 -3.16
C LEU A 317 -0.28 -3.93 -3.29
N VAL A 318 -1.46 -4.41 -3.70
CA VAL A 318 -1.72 -5.82 -3.99
C VAL A 318 -2.37 -5.96 -5.37
N THR A 319 -1.91 -6.93 -6.17
CA THR A 319 -2.44 -7.19 -7.52
C THR A 319 -2.25 -8.65 -7.91
N ASP A 320 -3.01 -9.11 -8.91
CA ASP A 320 -2.79 -10.39 -9.61
C ASP A 320 -1.98 -10.24 -10.90
N SER A 321 -1.70 -9.00 -11.33
CA SER A 321 -0.94 -8.75 -12.55
C SER A 321 0.57 -8.74 -12.27
N GLU A 322 1.29 -9.70 -12.87
CA GLU A 322 2.75 -9.75 -12.85
C GLU A 322 3.38 -8.51 -13.51
N GLU A 323 2.73 -7.96 -14.54
CA GLU A 323 3.17 -6.72 -15.21
C GLU A 323 3.16 -5.54 -14.23
N LEU A 324 2.06 -5.37 -13.49
CA LEU A 324 1.93 -4.32 -12.49
C LEU A 324 2.89 -4.55 -11.32
N ASP A 325 3.01 -5.78 -10.82
CA ASP A 325 3.97 -6.10 -9.76
C ASP A 325 5.42 -5.78 -10.17
N THR A 326 5.79 -6.09 -11.42
CA THR A 326 7.11 -5.77 -11.96
C THR A 326 7.34 -4.26 -12.01
N ALA A 327 6.34 -3.49 -12.46
CA ALA A 327 6.40 -2.02 -12.46
C ALA A 327 6.51 -1.45 -11.03
N PHE A 328 5.75 -2.00 -10.09
CA PHE A 328 5.81 -1.62 -8.68
C PHE A 328 7.18 -1.94 -8.07
N ALA A 329 7.72 -3.13 -8.30
CA ALA A 329 9.03 -3.53 -7.80
C ALA A 329 10.14 -2.62 -8.34
N PHE A 330 10.07 -2.25 -9.62
CA PHE A 330 11.02 -1.33 -10.25
C PHE A 330 11.01 0.04 -9.57
N LEU A 331 9.82 0.62 -9.33
CA LEU A 331 9.68 1.93 -8.69
C LEU A 331 9.92 1.90 -7.18
N GLN A 332 9.46 0.86 -6.48
CA GLN A 332 9.75 0.62 -5.06
C GLN A 332 11.26 0.64 -4.82
N ASN A 333 12.03 -0.05 -5.68
CA ASN A 333 13.48 -0.05 -5.63
C ASN A 333 14.08 1.30 -6.08
N GLY A 334 13.70 1.79 -7.27
CA GLY A 334 14.32 2.94 -7.91
C GLY A 334 14.08 4.27 -7.19
N ALA A 335 12.84 4.50 -6.74
CA ALA A 335 12.47 5.70 -5.97
C ALA A 335 12.70 5.52 -4.46
N GLY A 336 12.80 4.28 -3.97
CA GLY A 336 13.21 4.00 -2.59
C GLY A 336 12.14 4.23 -1.52
N GLY A 337 10.85 4.27 -1.89
CA GLY A 337 9.72 4.43 -0.96
C GLY A 337 9.42 3.18 -0.12
N VAL A 338 10.44 2.56 0.48
CA VAL A 338 10.35 1.26 1.20
C VAL A 338 10.24 1.43 2.71
N PRO A 339 9.51 0.54 3.42
CA PRO A 339 9.43 0.59 4.88
C PRO A 339 10.73 0.10 5.53
N GLY A 340 11.01 0.59 6.74
CA GLY A 340 12.05 0.00 7.59
C GLY A 340 11.68 -1.44 8.00
N PRO A 341 12.66 -2.31 8.30
CA PRO A 341 12.38 -3.68 8.73
C PRO A 341 11.65 -3.74 10.09
N PHE A 342 11.80 -2.73 10.94
CA PHE A 342 11.07 -2.62 12.21
C PHE A 342 9.58 -2.31 11.97
N ASP A 343 9.29 -1.36 11.08
CA ASP A 343 7.92 -0.99 10.68
C ASP A 343 7.20 -2.18 10.01
N ALA A 344 7.91 -2.90 9.15
CA ALA A 344 7.38 -4.11 8.53
C ALA A 344 7.00 -5.18 9.57
N PHE A 345 7.84 -5.35 10.60
CA PHE A 345 7.56 -6.26 11.71
C PHE A 345 6.35 -5.81 12.55
N LEU A 346 6.25 -4.52 12.90
CA LEU A 346 5.11 -3.98 13.65
C LEU A 346 3.80 -4.12 12.86
N THR A 347 3.85 -3.86 11.55
CA THR A 347 2.70 -4.04 10.66
C THR A 347 2.25 -5.51 10.63
N LEU A 348 3.18 -6.45 10.44
CA LEU A 348 2.90 -7.89 10.51
C LEU A 348 2.28 -8.29 11.86
N ARG A 349 2.79 -7.73 12.97
CA ARG A 349 2.24 -7.98 14.30
C ARG A 349 0.79 -7.50 14.41
N GLY A 350 0.48 -6.32 13.87
CA GLY A 350 -0.87 -5.75 13.81
C GLY A 350 -1.86 -6.59 13.00
N ILE A 351 -1.43 -7.10 11.85
CA ILE A 351 -2.29 -7.92 10.96
C ILE A 351 -2.87 -9.14 11.67
N LYS A 352 -2.08 -9.79 12.55
CA LYS A 352 -2.50 -11.02 13.24
C LYS A 352 -3.76 -10.84 14.10
N THR A 353 -4.10 -9.61 14.50
CA THR A 353 -5.30 -9.31 15.29
C THR A 353 -6.37 -8.54 14.50
N LEU A 354 -6.15 -8.28 13.20
CA LEU A 354 -7.02 -7.46 12.38
C LEU A 354 -8.48 -7.93 12.41
N ALA A 355 -8.73 -9.23 12.17
CA ALA A 355 -10.07 -9.79 12.20
C ALA A 355 -10.80 -9.56 13.54
N LEU A 356 -10.08 -9.76 14.66
CA LEU A 356 -10.65 -9.59 16.00
C LEU A 356 -10.97 -8.12 16.29
N ARG A 357 -10.07 -7.21 15.92
CA ARG A 357 -10.25 -5.77 16.11
C ARG A 357 -11.39 -5.25 15.26
N MET A 358 -11.48 -5.63 13.98
CA MET A 358 -12.53 -5.15 13.08
C MET A 358 -13.95 -5.56 13.50
N GLU A 359 -14.13 -6.74 14.10
CA GLU A 359 -15.41 -7.10 14.71
C GLU A 359 -15.78 -6.14 15.84
N ARG A 360 -14.84 -5.87 16.75
CA ARG A 360 -15.09 -4.97 17.89
C ARG A 360 -15.28 -3.51 17.45
N HIS A 361 -14.51 -3.04 16.48
CA HIS A 361 -14.70 -1.71 15.87
C HIS A 361 -16.13 -1.57 15.32
N SER A 362 -16.61 -2.59 14.59
CA SER A 362 -17.95 -2.56 14.02
C SER A 362 -19.03 -2.66 15.11
N ASP A 363 -18.86 -3.55 16.11
CA ASP A 363 -19.77 -3.65 17.26
C ASP A 363 -19.94 -2.31 17.99
N ASN A 364 -18.84 -1.59 18.21
CA ASN A 364 -18.84 -0.32 18.92
C ASN A 364 -19.41 0.81 18.05
N ALA A 365 -19.06 0.84 16.75
CA ALA A 365 -19.61 1.82 15.83
C ALA A 365 -21.13 1.70 15.70
N GLU A 366 -21.66 0.48 15.61
CA GLU A 366 -23.10 0.24 15.54
C GLU A 366 -23.84 0.75 16.79
N LYS A 367 -23.27 0.60 17.99
CA LYS A 367 -23.84 1.15 19.24
C LYS A 367 -23.85 2.68 19.25
N ILE A 368 -22.77 3.30 18.79
CA ILE A 368 -22.68 4.75 18.68
C ILE A 368 -23.69 5.28 17.66
N VAL A 369 -23.82 4.61 16.52
CA VAL A 369 -24.81 4.94 15.49
C VAL A 369 -26.23 4.80 16.04
N GLU A 370 -26.55 3.73 16.78
CA GLU A 370 -27.85 3.54 17.42
C GLU A 370 -28.19 4.67 18.41
N PHE A 371 -27.19 5.18 19.15
CA PHE A 371 -27.37 6.32 20.06
C PHE A 371 -27.56 7.65 19.32
N LEU A 372 -26.80 7.87 18.24
CA LEU A 372 -26.78 9.14 17.51
C LEU A 372 -27.97 9.28 16.54
N ASP A 373 -28.51 8.18 16.03
CA ASP A 373 -29.63 8.21 15.08
C ASP A 373 -30.91 8.72 15.75
N GLY A 374 -31.40 9.88 15.27
CA GLY A 374 -32.52 10.60 15.87
C GLY A 374 -32.18 11.49 17.08
N HIS A 375 -30.90 11.60 17.48
CA HIS A 375 -30.49 12.49 18.57
C HIS A 375 -30.65 13.98 18.18
N PRO A 376 -31.23 14.85 19.03
CA PRO A 376 -31.58 16.22 18.65
C PRO A 376 -30.39 17.14 18.31
N ALA A 377 -29.19 16.82 18.81
CA ALA A 377 -27.96 17.54 18.47
C ALA A 377 -27.36 17.13 17.10
N ILE A 378 -27.84 16.05 16.51
CA ILE A 378 -27.33 15.47 15.27
C ILE A 378 -28.32 15.74 14.15
N SER A 379 -27.87 16.41 13.08
CA SER A 379 -28.70 16.65 11.90
C SER A 379 -28.64 15.49 10.90
N GLN A 380 -27.53 14.73 10.90
CA GLN A 380 -27.34 13.58 10.03
C GLN A 380 -26.31 12.62 10.63
N VAL A 381 -26.63 11.32 10.66
CA VAL A 381 -25.65 10.25 10.85
C VAL A 381 -25.28 9.69 9.48
N ILE A 382 -23.99 9.54 9.24
CA ILE A 382 -23.41 9.01 8.01
C ILE A 382 -22.69 7.72 8.39
N TYR A 383 -23.31 6.59 8.06
CA TYR A 383 -22.76 5.26 8.30
C TYR A 383 -23.32 4.26 7.27
N PRO A 384 -22.49 3.49 6.54
CA PRO A 384 -22.97 2.57 5.51
C PRO A 384 -23.95 1.50 6.02
N GLY A 385 -23.93 1.20 7.32
CA GLY A 385 -24.83 0.23 7.95
C GLY A 385 -26.26 0.70 8.17
N LEU A 386 -26.55 2.00 8.07
CA LEU A 386 -27.91 2.52 8.17
C LEU A 386 -28.68 2.25 6.87
N GLU A 387 -29.90 1.70 6.95
CA GLU A 387 -30.76 1.47 5.77
C GLU A 387 -31.08 2.77 5.01
N SER A 388 -31.09 3.90 5.71
CA SER A 388 -31.29 5.24 5.14
C SER A 388 -30.06 5.79 4.40
N HIS A 389 -28.89 5.17 4.57
CA HIS A 389 -27.67 5.59 3.89
C HIS A 389 -27.80 5.31 2.38
N PRO A 390 -27.55 6.30 1.49
CA PRO A 390 -27.77 6.14 0.05
C PRO A 390 -27.02 4.95 -0.57
N SER A 391 -25.88 4.59 0.01
CA SER A 391 -25.04 3.48 -0.49
C SER A 391 -25.19 2.18 0.31
N HIS A 392 -26.20 2.05 1.20
CA HIS A 392 -26.37 0.88 2.08
C HIS A 392 -26.45 -0.44 1.30
N ALA A 393 -27.29 -0.48 0.25
CA ALA A 393 -27.49 -1.70 -0.53
C ALA A 393 -26.19 -2.19 -1.21
N VAL A 394 -25.36 -1.25 -1.70
CA VAL A 394 -24.05 -1.56 -2.29
C VAL A 394 -23.08 -2.03 -1.21
N ALA A 395 -23.03 -1.35 -0.07
CA ALA A 395 -22.19 -1.76 1.05
C ALA A 395 -22.54 -3.18 1.54
N ALA A 396 -23.83 -3.48 1.73
CA ALA A 396 -24.31 -4.80 2.14
C ALA A 396 -24.04 -5.89 1.09
N LYS A 397 -23.98 -5.54 -0.21
CA LYS A 397 -23.62 -6.46 -1.29
C LYS A 397 -22.14 -6.87 -1.23
N GLN A 398 -21.23 -5.93 -0.99
CA GLN A 398 -19.79 -6.13 -1.21
C GLN A 398 -18.93 -6.15 0.06
N MET A 399 -19.44 -5.67 1.19
CA MET A 399 -18.74 -5.64 2.47
C MET A 399 -19.31 -6.69 3.42
N ARG A 400 -18.44 -7.35 4.19
CA ARG A 400 -18.83 -8.30 5.24
C ARG A 400 -19.55 -7.63 6.42
N ARG A 401 -19.14 -6.39 6.73
CA ARG A 401 -19.71 -5.52 7.79
C ARG A 401 -19.30 -4.08 7.49
N PHE A 402 -19.89 -3.11 8.19
CA PHE A 402 -19.84 -1.69 7.81
C PHE A 402 -18.68 -0.89 8.44
N GLY A 403 -17.86 -1.51 9.29
CA GLY A 403 -16.61 -0.94 9.80
C GLY A 403 -16.74 -0.01 11.01
N GLY A 404 -15.61 0.53 11.45
CA GLY A 404 -15.47 1.36 12.67
C GLY A 404 -15.51 2.87 12.44
N MET A 405 -15.75 3.32 11.21
CA MET A 405 -15.78 4.74 10.88
C MET A 405 -17.22 5.26 10.91
N VAL A 406 -17.46 6.34 11.64
CA VAL A 406 -18.75 7.02 11.72
C VAL A 406 -18.53 8.50 11.46
N SER A 407 -19.39 9.12 10.65
CA SER A 407 -19.39 10.57 10.49
C SER A 407 -20.75 11.12 10.87
N VAL A 408 -20.78 12.31 11.47
CA VAL A 408 -22.03 12.99 11.84
C VAL A 408 -21.98 14.46 11.49
N ARG A 409 -23.14 15.04 11.21
CA ARG A 409 -23.33 16.48 11.08
C ARG A 409 -24.06 17.02 12.30
N LEU A 410 -23.55 18.10 12.87
CA LEU A 410 -24.12 18.71 14.08
C LEU A 410 -25.20 19.72 13.72
N ALA A 411 -26.37 19.60 14.35
CA ALA A 411 -27.50 20.51 14.12
C ALA A 411 -27.20 21.95 14.56
N GLY A 412 -26.28 22.14 15.51
CA GLY A 412 -25.79 23.44 15.96
C GLY A 412 -24.73 24.08 15.05
N GLY A 413 -24.42 23.46 13.91
CA GLY A 413 -23.42 23.94 12.95
C GLY A 413 -21.98 23.80 13.44
N LYS A 414 -21.07 24.54 12.80
CA LYS A 414 -19.62 24.47 13.04
C LYS A 414 -19.19 24.57 14.49
N GLN A 415 -19.74 25.51 15.26
CA GLN A 415 -19.31 25.67 16.65
C GLN A 415 -19.66 24.44 17.49
N ALA A 416 -20.85 23.86 17.29
CA ALA A 416 -21.24 22.62 17.96
C ALA A 416 -20.34 21.44 17.57
N ALA A 417 -19.91 21.36 16.30
CA ALA A 417 -18.95 20.36 15.85
C ALA A 417 -17.59 20.51 16.55
N LEU A 418 -17.07 21.74 16.67
CA LEU A 418 -15.82 22.02 17.37
C LEU A 418 -15.92 21.72 18.87
N ASP A 419 -17.03 22.11 19.50
CA ASP A 419 -17.26 21.88 20.93
C ASP A 419 -17.39 20.37 21.22
N PHE A 420 -18.09 19.61 20.37
CA PHE A 420 -18.20 18.15 20.48
C PHE A 420 -16.82 17.48 20.44
N CYS A 421 -15.98 17.83 19.44
CA CYS A 421 -14.60 17.36 19.35
C CYS A 421 -13.72 17.71 20.56
N ALA A 422 -14.00 18.81 21.24
CA ALA A 422 -13.19 19.30 22.37
C ALA A 422 -13.62 18.76 23.74
N LYS A 423 -14.84 18.22 23.84
CA LYS A 423 -15.45 17.78 25.11
C LYS A 423 -15.30 16.29 25.39
N THR A 424 -15.00 15.47 24.39
CA THR A 424 -14.82 14.02 24.60
C THR A 424 -13.62 13.74 25.51
N GLU A 425 -13.79 12.78 26.41
CA GLU A 425 -12.77 12.37 27.38
C GLU A 425 -12.06 11.07 26.96
N ILE A 426 -12.71 10.22 26.17
CA ILE A 426 -12.16 8.97 25.64
C ILE A 426 -11.70 9.16 24.20
N PHE A 427 -12.56 9.74 23.35
CA PHE A 427 -12.16 10.05 21.98
C PHE A 427 -11.07 11.12 21.98
N THR A 428 -9.88 10.73 21.51
CA THR A 428 -8.75 11.66 21.40
C THR A 428 -8.90 12.53 20.15
N LEU A 429 -8.84 13.85 20.31
CA LEU A 429 -8.81 14.78 19.19
C LEU A 429 -7.47 14.67 18.45
N ALA A 430 -7.46 13.95 17.33
CA ALA A 430 -6.27 13.73 16.51
C ALA A 430 -6.62 13.39 15.06
N GLU A 431 -5.67 13.64 14.15
CA GLU A 431 -5.72 13.05 12.82
C GLU A 431 -5.49 11.53 12.88
N SER A 432 -5.60 10.84 11.73
CA SER A 432 -5.56 9.37 11.62
C SER A 432 -6.85 8.67 12.04
N LEU A 433 -6.82 7.33 12.02
CA LEU A 433 -7.94 6.42 12.27
C LEU A 433 -7.45 4.96 12.30
N GLY A 434 -8.32 4.06 12.76
CA GLY A 434 -8.14 2.61 12.72
C GLY A 434 -7.12 2.05 13.72
N GLY A 435 -6.69 2.87 14.69
CA GLY A 435 -6.01 2.43 15.90
C GLY A 435 -6.97 1.70 16.86
N VAL A 436 -6.43 1.09 17.91
CA VAL A 436 -7.25 0.47 18.97
C VAL A 436 -7.97 1.51 19.82
N GLU A 437 -7.39 2.70 19.92
CA GLU A 437 -7.93 3.87 20.58
C GLU A 437 -8.91 4.65 19.70
N SER A 438 -9.95 5.16 20.33
CA SER A 438 -10.98 5.99 19.71
C SER A 438 -10.45 7.39 19.40
N LEU A 439 -10.62 7.84 18.15
CA LEU A 439 -10.20 9.18 17.69
C LEU A 439 -11.39 9.96 17.15
N ILE A 440 -11.41 11.27 17.41
CA ILE A 440 -12.39 12.21 16.88
C ILE A 440 -11.68 13.33 16.14
N GLU A 441 -12.30 13.84 15.07
CA GLU A 441 -11.71 14.90 14.26
C GLU A 441 -12.78 15.78 13.62
N HIS A 442 -12.43 17.04 13.37
CA HIS A 442 -13.17 17.96 12.51
C HIS A 442 -12.50 18.03 11.12
N PRO A 443 -12.97 17.28 10.10
CA PRO A 443 -12.21 17.05 8.87
C PRO A 443 -11.86 18.33 8.10
N GLY A 444 -12.78 19.29 8.01
CA GLY A 444 -12.56 20.53 7.25
C GLY A 444 -11.47 21.45 7.82
N ALA A 445 -11.10 21.27 9.09
CA ALA A 445 -10.05 22.05 9.75
C ALA A 445 -8.72 21.30 9.86
N MET A 446 -8.71 20.01 9.53
CA MET A 446 -7.61 19.09 9.80
C MET A 446 -7.33 18.22 8.56
N THR A 447 -7.74 16.94 8.51
CA THR A 447 -7.42 16.02 7.40
C THR A 447 -7.81 16.49 5.98
N HIS A 448 -8.82 17.35 5.85
CA HIS A 448 -9.30 17.89 4.56
C HIS A 448 -9.06 19.40 4.42
N ALA A 449 -8.20 20.00 5.25
CA ALA A 449 -7.88 21.42 5.14
C ALA A 449 -7.34 21.83 3.75
N SER A 450 -6.71 20.89 3.02
CA SER A 450 -6.22 21.13 1.66
C SER A 450 -7.30 21.14 0.57
N THR A 451 -8.54 20.74 0.88
CA THR A 451 -9.65 20.73 -0.08
C THR A 451 -10.54 21.97 0.01
N ALA A 452 -10.25 22.91 0.93
CA ALA A 452 -11.02 24.14 1.09
C ALA A 452 -11.15 24.92 -0.24
N GLY A 453 -12.38 25.32 -0.58
CA GLY A 453 -12.71 26.02 -1.82
C GLY A 453 -12.69 25.15 -3.09
N SER A 454 -12.54 23.82 -2.96
CA SER A 454 -12.62 22.88 -4.08
C SER A 454 -13.97 22.16 -4.11
N LEU A 455 -14.19 21.36 -5.15
CA LEU A 455 -15.36 20.48 -5.24
C LEU A 455 -15.38 19.37 -4.16
N LEU A 456 -14.24 19.13 -3.49
CA LEU A 456 -14.10 18.14 -2.41
C LEU A 456 -14.17 18.79 -1.01
N GLU A 457 -14.62 20.04 -0.91
CA GLU A 457 -14.79 20.70 0.39
C GLU A 457 -15.87 19.99 1.22
N VAL A 458 -15.50 19.62 2.44
CA VAL A 458 -16.38 18.91 3.37
C VAL A 458 -17.20 19.91 4.20
N PRO A 459 -18.44 19.57 4.61
CA PRO A 459 -19.24 20.45 5.46
C PRO A 459 -18.51 20.84 6.75
N ASP A 460 -18.66 22.10 7.17
CA ASP A 460 -17.99 22.65 8.35
C ASP A 460 -18.66 22.28 9.68
N ASP A 461 -19.80 21.58 9.61
CA ASP A 461 -20.50 20.98 10.75
C ASP A 461 -20.25 19.47 10.88
N LEU A 462 -19.32 18.93 10.07
CA LEU A 462 -18.98 17.52 10.02
C LEU A 462 -17.96 17.15 11.11
N VAL A 463 -18.24 16.05 11.81
CA VAL A 463 -17.32 15.38 12.72
C VAL A 463 -17.14 13.93 12.30
N ARG A 464 -15.90 13.44 12.32
CA ARG A 464 -15.57 12.04 12.04
C ARG A 464 -15.10 11.36 13.33
N LEU A 465 -15.64 10.19 13.59
CA LEU A 465 -15.23 9.29 14.66
C LEU A 465 -14.55 8.05 14.03
N SER A 466 -13.34 7.76 14.48
CA SER A 466 -12.70 6.46 14.35
C SER A 466 -12.96 5.71 15.65
N VAL A 467 -13.98 4.86 15.65
CA VAL A 467 -14.43 4.16 16.87
C VAL A 467 -13.48 3.02 17.18
N GLY A 468 -12.86 3.05 18.36
CA GLY A 468 -11.88 2.09 18.84
C GLY A 468 -12.47 0.80 19.40
N ILE A 469 -11.67 0.07 20.18
CA ILE A 469 -12.03 -1.22 20.78
C ILE A 469 -12.27 -1.17 22.29
N GLU A 470 -12.45 0.02 22.85
CA GLU A 470 -12.82 0.23 24.24
C GLU A 470 -14.19 -0.42 24.58
N ASP A 471 -14.55 -0.37 25.86
CA ASP A 471 -15.87 -0.81 26.30
C ASP A 471 -16.95 0.09 25.68
N GLY A 472 -17.81 -0.49 24.85
CA GLY A 472 -18.76 0.29 24.06
C GLY A 472 -19.76 1.11 24.89
N ALA A 473 -20.02 0.75 26.14
CA ALA A 473 -20.84 1.55 27.04
C ALA A 473 -20.14 2.86 27.45
N ASP A 474 -18.82 2.82 27.66
CA ASP A 474 -18.02 3.99 28.00
C ASP A 474 -17.93 4.93 26.80
N LEU A 475 -17.79 4.38 25.59
CA LEU A 475 -17.80 5.17 24.35
C LEU A 475 -19.13 5.90 24.12
N VAL A 476 -20.27 5.23 24.33
CA VAL A 476 -21.59 5.87 24.24
C VAL A 476 -21.76 6.93 25.33
N GLY A 477 -21.33 6.64 26.56
CA GLY A 477 -21.37 7.62 27.66
C GLY A 477 -20.51 8.86 27.41
N ASP A 478 -19.34 8.70 26.79
CA ASP A 478 -18.48 9.83 26.41
C ASP A 478 -19.12 10.70 25.31
N VAL A 479 -19.72 10.07 24.31
CA VAL A 479 -20.46 10.78 23.26
C VAL A 479 -21.68 11.50 23.84
N GLU A 480 -22.43 10.86 24.74
CA GLU A 480 -23.59 11.45 25.42
C GLU A 480 -23.21 12.70 26.22
N GLN A 481 -22.16 12.62 27.05
CA GLN A 481 -21.74 13.77 27.86
C GLN A 481 -21.18 14.91 27.01
N ALA A 482 -20.46 14.60 25.92
CA ALA A 482 -19.87 15.61 25.06
C ALA A 482 -20.92 16.38 24.23
N LEU A 483 -22.08 15.77 23.97
CA LEU A 483 -23.22 16.40 23.27
C LEU A 483 -24.13 17.23 24.17
N ALA A 484 -23.99 17.13 25.50
CA ALA A 484 -24.71 17.96 26.47
C ALA A 484 -24.16 19.41 26.52
#